data_AF-A0A0H3JWA0-F1
#
_entry.id   AF-A0A0H3JWA0-F1
#
_cell.length_a   1.000
_cell.length_b   1.000
_cell.length_c   1.000
_cell.angle_alpha   90.00
_cell.angle_beta   90.00
_cell.angle_gamma   90.00
#
_symmetry.space_group_name_H-M   'P 1'
#
loop_
_entity.id
_entity.type
_entity.pdbx_description
1 polymer ?
#
loop_
_entity_poly.entity_id
_entity_poly.type
_entity_poly.pdbx_seq_one_letter_code
_entity_poly.pdbx_strand_id
1 'polypeptide(L)' 'MKINESLKKLKEKGYKENEDKAIFNLADGTLEIYIDHDEKTIITEFHDLKVFVSEDLKDKSMESVMYELAGIDEEDKEND' A
#
# COMPACT_ATOMS: atom_id res chain seq x y z
N MET A 1 19.88 -13.46 -6.49
CA MET A 1 19.71 -11.98 -6.48
C MET A 1 18.81 -11.64 -5.30
N LYS A 2 19.19 -10.71 -4.43
CA LYS A 2 18.54 -10.51 -3.11
C LYS A 2 17.06 -10.05 -3.18
N ILE A 3 16.65 -9.42 -4.28
CA ILE A 3 15.26 -8.97 -4.49
C ILE A 3 14.31 -10.15 -4.73
N ASN A 4 14.68 -11.11 -5.60
CA ASN A 4 13.85 -12.30 -5.86
C ASN A 4 13.64 -13.16 -4.61
N GLU A 5 14.66 -13.28 -3.76
CA GLU A 5 14.54 -13.98 -2.48
C GLU A 5 13.60 -13.23 -1.51
N SER A 6 13.64 -11.90 -1.53
CA SER A 6 12.76 -11.07 -0.69
C SER A 6 11.30 -11.19 -1.16
N LEU A 7 11.05 -11.15 -2.46
CA LEU A 7 9.73 -11.41 -3.05
C LEU A 7 9.23 -12.82 -2.74
N LYS A 8 10.10 -13.83 -2.80
CA LYS A 8 9.74 -15.20 -2.41
C LYS A 8 9.29 -15.28 -0.95
N LYS A 9 10.02 -14.64 -0.03
CA LYS A 9 9.65 -14.56 1.40
C LYS A 9 8.33 -13.82 1.62
N LEU A 10 8.04 -12.80 0.82
CA LEU A 10 6.74 -12.13 0.85
C LEU A 10 5.63 -13.10 0.39
N LYS A 11 5.83 -13.82 -0.71
CA LYS A 11 4.87 -14.85 -1.18
C LYS A 11 4.59 -15.91 -0.11
N GLU A 12 5.63 -16.36 0.60
CA GLU A 12 5.50 -17.29 1.73
C GLU A 12 4.68 -16.72 2.91
N LYS A 13 4.58 -15.39 3.03
CA LYS A 13 3.77 -14.68 4.03
C LYS A 13 2.38 -14.29 3.54
N GLY A 14 1.99 -14.71 2.34
CA GLY A 14 0.67 -14.46 1.77
C GLY A 14 0.60 -13.34 0.75
N TYR A 15 1.72 -12.70 0.38
CA TYR A 15 1.75 -11.72 -0.71
C TYR A 15 1.33 -12.35 -2.04
N LYS A 16 0.36 -11.72 -2.69
CA LYS A 16 -0.16 -12.08 -4.00
C LYS A 16 0.22 -11.01 -5.01
N GLU A 17 1.05 -11.39 -5.97
CA GLU A 17 1.57 -10.45 -6.98
C GLU A 17 0.50 -9.77 -7.83
N ASN A 18 -0.69 -10.36 -7.94
CA ASN A 18 -1.83 -9.86 -8.71
C ASN A 18 -2.87 -9.11 -7.85
N GLU A 19 -2.60 -8.84 -6.57
CA GLU A 19 -3.55 -8.15 -5.68
C GLU A 19 -2.83 -7.15 -4.79
N ASP A 20 -1.60 -7.46 -4.40
CA ASP A 20 -0.84 -6.72 -3.40
C ASP A 20 0.30 -5.90 -4.03
N LYS A 21 0.62 -4.78 -3.38
CA LYS A 21 1.84 -4.00 -3.63
C LYS A 21 2.94 -4.44 -2.66
N ALA A 22 4.15 -4.67 -3.17
CA ALA A 22 5.33 -4.86 -2.33
C ALA A 22 6.08 -3.54 -2.16
N ILE A 23 6.31 -3.14 -0.90
CA ILE A 23 7.05 -1.93 -0.55
C ILE A 23 8.35 -2.34 0.15
N PHE A 24 9.49 -1.91 -0.40
CA PHE A 24 10.81 -2.12 0.17
C PHE A 24 11.39 -0.80 0.66
N ASN A 25 11.60 -0.67 1.97
CA ASN A 25 12.31 0.46 2.55
C ASN A 25 13.82 0.26 2.38
N LEU A 26 14.45 1.20 1.68
CA LEU A 26 15.88 1.22 1.39
C LEU A 26 16.56 2.27 2.27
N ALA A 27 17.90 2.33 2.23
CA ALA A 27 18.65 3.26 3.07
C ALA A 27 18.35 4.73 2.74
N ASP A 28 18.05 4.99 1.47
CA ASP A 28 17.94 6.30 0.83
C ASP A 28 16.57 6.56 0.19
N GLY A 29 15.59 5.67 0.35
CA GLY A 29 14.26 5.85 -0.23
C GLY A 29 13.39 4.62 -0.12
N THR A 30 12.40 4.53 -1.00
CA THR A 30 11.43 3.43 -1.04
C THR A 30 11.28 2.92 -2.46
N LEU A 31 11.28 1.59 -2.62
CA LEU A 31 11.00 0.90 -3.87
C LEU A 31 9.64 0.22 -3.77
N GLU A 32 8.75 0.52 -4.71
CA GLU A 32 7.42 -0.08 -4.82
C GLU A 32 7.35 -0.97 -6.06
N ILE A 33 6.75 -2.16 -5.91
CA ILE A 33 6.50 -3.09 -7.00
C ILE A 33 5.04 -3.54 -6.93
N TYR A 34 4.31 -3.38 -8.03
CA TYR A 34 2.91 -3.82 -8.15
C TYR A 34 2.55 -4.10 -9.60
N ILE A 35 1.42 -4.77 -9.83
CA ILE A 35 0.84 -4.96 -11.16
C ILE A 35 -0.20 -3.87 -11.40
N ASP A 36 -0.04 -3.14 -12.49
CA ASP A 36 -1.12 -2.34 -13.05
C ASP A 36 -2.06 -3.30 -13.79
N HIS A 37 -3.29 -3.43 -13.28
CA HIS A 37 -4.28 -4.35 -13.83
C HIS A 37 -4.92 -3.84 -15.13
N ASP A 38 -4.98 -2.53 -15.32
CA ASP A 38 -5.52 -1.92 -16.53
C ASP A 38 -4.53 -2.08 -17.69
N GLU A 39 -3.25 -1.82 -17.41
CA GLU A 39 -2.17 -1.96 -18.39
C GLU A 39 -1.59 -3.39 -18.48
N LYS A 40 -1.97 -4.27 -17.55
CA LYS A 40 -1.45 -5.66 -17.41
C LYS A 40 0.08 -5.72 -17.39
N THR A 41 0.71 -4.77 -16.72
CA THR A 41 2.17 -4.64 -16.65
C THR A 41 2.66 -4.56 -15.22
N ILE A 42 3.91 -4.95 -15.00
CA ILE A 42 4.57 -4.76 -13.70
C ILE A 42 5.11 -3.33 -13.67
N ILE A 43 4.66 -2.56 -12.69
CA ILE A 43 5.16 -1.23 -12.40
C ILE A 43 6.20 -1.32 -11.28
N THR A 44 7.29 -0.59 -11.44
CA THR A 44 8.35 -0.44 -10.44
C THR A 44 8.63 1.04 -10.25
N GLU A 45 8.34 1.56 -9.06
CA GLU A 45 8.53 2.97 -8.73
C GLU A 45 9.62 3.14 -7.69
N PHE A 46 10.48 4.14 -7.89
CA PHE A 46 11.47 4.56 -6.92
C PHE A 46 11.10 5.93 -6.39
N HIS A 47 10.96 6.02 -5.08
CA HIS A 47 10.64 7.24 -4.37
C HIS A 47 11.84 7.64 -3.53
N ASP A 48 12.47 8.77 -3.86
CA ASP A 48 13.62 9.35 -3.13
C ASP A 48 13.24 9.81 -1.70
N LEU A 49 11.94 9.82 -1.38
CA LEU A 49 11.40 10.19 -0.09
C LEU A 49 11.21 8.96 0.79
N LYS A 50 11.54 9.08 2.09
CA LYS A 50 11.25 8.03 3.07
C LYS A 50 9.74 7.91 3.28
N VAL A 51 9.17 6.77 2.90
CA VAL A 51 7.76 6.45 3.16
C VAL A 51 7.59 5.94 4.60
N PHE A 52 6.64 6.52 5.33
CA PHE A 52 6.24 6.09 6.67
C PHE A 52 4.82 5.53 6.60
N VAL A 53 4.60 4.37 7.23
CA VAL A 53 3.30 3.71 7.28
C VAL A 53 2.76 3.81 8.70
N SER A 54 1.52 4.25 8.87
CA SER A 54 0.84 4.29 10.18
C SER A 54 0.16 2.95 10.46
N GLU A 55 0.50 2.33 11.60
CA GLU A 55 -0.21 1.13 12.06
C GLU A 55 -1.61 1.44 12.60
N ASP A 56 -1.85 2.67 13.07
CA ASP A 56 -3.13 3.08 13.67
C ASP A 56 -4.27 3.11 12.64
N LEU A 57 -3.92 3.27 11.36
CA LEU A 57 -4.89 3.32 10.25
C LEU A 57 -5.07 1.98 9.54
N LYS A 58 -4.38 0.91 9.97
CA LYS A 58 -4.36 -0.38 9.24
C LYS A 58 -5.74 -1.04 9.14
N ASP A 59 -6.61 -0.80 10.12
CA ASP A 59 -7.95 -1.38 10.22
C ASP A 59 -9.03 -0.42 9.71
N LYS A 60 -8.66 0.80 9.31
CA LYS A 60 -9.59 1.78 8.75
C LYS A 60 -9.79 1.56 7.25
N SER A 61 -11.01 1.78 6.77
CA SER A 61 -11.27 1.85 5.33
C SER A 61 -10.69 3.15 4.77
N MET A 62 -10.31 3.16 3.49
CA MET A 62 -9.88 4.38 2.81
C MET A 62 -10.96 5.46 2.85
N GLU A 63 -12.23 5.06 2.73
CA GLU A 63 -13.38 5.96 2.79
C GLU A 63 -13.48 6.66 4.16
N SER A 64 -13.33 5.91 5.26
CA SER A 64 -13.38 6.45 6.63
C SER A 64 -12.24 7.43 6.90
N VAL A 65 -11.03 7.11 6.43
CA VAL A 65 -9.89 8.05 6.51
C VAL A 65 -10.18 9.33 5.72
N MET A 66 -10.82 9.24 4.56
CA MET A 66 -11.17 10.41 3.76
C MET A 66 -12.23 11.29 4.43
N TYR A 67 -13.22 10.71 5.12
CA TYR A 67 -14.20 11.49 5.90
C TYR A 67 -13.55 12.22 7.06
N GLU A 68 -12.70 11.53 7.82
CA GLU A 68 -11.96 12.12 8.93
C GLU A 68 -11.08 13.29 8.46
N LEU A 69 -10.41 13.15 7.31
CA LEU A 69 -9.65 14.24 6.68
C LEU A 69 -10.52 15.40 6.19
N ALA A 70 -11.74 15.11 5.74
CA ALA A 70 -12.71 16.13 5.35
C ALA A 70 -13.39 16.80 6.55
N GLY A 71 -13.16 16.31 7.77
CA GLY A 71 -13.81 16.79 8.99
C GLY A 71 -15.30 16.44 9.06
N ILE A 72 -15.70 15.34 8.42
CA ILE A 72 -17.08 14.84 8.40
C ILE A 72 -17.16 13.64 9.35
N ASP A 73 -18.08 13.67 10.31
CA ASP A 73 -18.35 12.50 11.16
C ASP A 73 -19.16 11.46 10.37
N GLU A 74 -18.70 10.21 10.33
CA GLU A 74 -19.41 9.12 9.64
C GLU A 74 -20.81 8.85 10.24
N GLU A 75 -21.05 9.24 11.49
CA GLU A 75 -22.35 9.13 12.18
C GLU A 75 -23.45 10.03 11.57
N ASP A 76 -23.08 11.07 10.80
CA ASP A 76 -24.06 11.95 10.13
C ASP A 76 -24.71 11.31 8.89
N LYS A 77 -24.29 10.10 8.49
CA LYS A 77 -24.81 9.39 7.31
C LYS A 77 -26.08 8.56 7.56
N GLU A 78 -26.50 8.32 8.81
CA GLU A 78 -27.65 7.45 9.11
C GLU A 78 -29.03 8.16 9.05
N ASN A 79 -29.12 9.43 8.65
CA ASN A 79 -30.37 10.21 8.66
C ASN A 79 -30.80 10.77 7.28
N ASP A 80 -30.92 9.92 6.25
CA ASP A 80 -31.71 10.25 5.03
C ASP A 80 -32.42 9.01 4.44
#